data_AF-X1KB52-F1
#
_entry.id   AF-X1KB52-F1
#
_cell.length_a   1.000
_cell.length_b   1.000
_cell.length_c   1.000
_cell.angle_alpha   90.00
_cell.angle_beta   90.00
_cell.angle_gamma   90.00
#
_symmetry.space_group_name_H-M   'P 1'
#
loop_
_entity.id
_entity.type
_entity.pdbx_description
1 polymer ?
#
loop_
_entity_poly.entity_id
_entity_poly.type
_entity_poly.pdbx_seq_one_letter_code
_entity_poly.pdbx_strand_id
1 'polypeptide(L)'
;MNWFVESLEKTGERIGIKRIAVDYKTCSENELKVACKNHVRIEYENFKIFIRFLERNHIARLCYTRGSTAMAAFLLNHYVRKIYIHNNKEAIKLERDSYKGGRVECFYLGELKNDNYYMLDVNSLYP
;
A
#
# COMPACT_ATOMS: atom_id res chain seq x y z
N MET A 1 5.00 -6.38 3.77
CA MET A 1 5.04 -7.17 2.52
C MET A 1 5.10 -6.20 1.33
N ASN A 2 5.80 -6.53 0.23
CA ASN A 2 6.15 -5.54 -0.82
C ASN A 2 4.97 -5.04 -1.67
N TRP A 3 3.86 -5.76 -1.66
CA TRP A 3 2.68 -5.49 -2.49
C TRP A 3 1.45 -5.11 -1.67
N PHE A 4 1.27 -5.73 -0.49
CA PHE A 4 0.16 -5.46 0.41
C PHE A 4 0.71 -4.95 1.76
N VAL A 5 0.23 -3.78 2.20
CA VAL A 5 0.67 -3.13 3.47
C VAL A 5 -0.29 -3.44 4.62
N GLU A 6 -1.26 -4.30 4.36
CA GLU A 6 -2.27 -4.72 5.29
C GLU A 6 -1.86 -6.05 5.96
N SER A 7 -2.25 -6.25 7.23
CA SER A 7 -2.07 -7.54 7.90
C SER A 7 -2.89 -8.64 7.20
N LEU A 8 -2.43 -9.89 7.26
CA LEU A 8 -3.16 -11.03 6.69
C LEU A 8 -4.62 -11.14 7.20
N GLU A 9 -4.85 -10.77 8.46
CA GLU A 9 -6.17 -10.79 9.10
C GLU A 9 -7.14 -9.80 8.44
N LYS A 10 -6.78 -8.51 8.40
CA LYS A 10 -7.55 -7.49 7.69
C LYS A 10 -7.70 -7.80 6.19
N THR A 11 -6.67 -8.35 5.54
CA THR A 11 -6.77 -8.84 4.14
C THR A 11 -7.84 -9.91 4.02
N GLY A 12 -7.85 -10.89 4.93
CA GLY A 12 -8.84 -11.96 4.99
C GLY A 12 -10.26 -11.42 5.18
N GLU A 13 -10.46 -10.48 6.11
CA GLU A 13 -11.75 -9.80 6.30
C GLU A 13 -12.22 -9.10 5.02
N ARG A 14 -11.35 -8.32 4.38
CA ARG A 14 -11.65 -7.58 3.14
C ARG A 14 -12.05 -8.50 1.98
N ILE A 15 -11.47 -9.69 1.87
CA ILE A 15 -11.76 -10.64 0.78
C ILE A 15 -12.78 -11.73 1.18
N GLY A 16 -13.32 -11.67 2.40
CA GLY A 16 -14.34 -12.62 2.88
C GLY A 16 -13.79 -14.00 3.30
N ILE A 17 -12.49 -14.12 3.58
CA ILE A 17 -11.85 -15.35 4.06
C ILE A 17 -11.25 -15.07 5.44
N LYS A 18 -12.00 -15.39 6.50
CA LYS A 18 -11.54 -15.16 7.88
C LYS A 18 -10.25 -15.95 8.15
N ARG A 19 -9.25 -15.25 8.69
CA ARG A 19 -8.00 -15.86 9.14
C ARG A 19 -8.26 -16.74 10.36
N ILE A 20 -7.72 -17.95 10.36
CA ILE A 20 -7.72 -18.82 11.53
C ILE A 20 -6.62 -18.35 12.47
N ALA A 21 -6.98 -17.89 13.67
CA ALA A 21 -6.03 -17.57 14.72
C ALA A 21 -5.44 -18.86 15.32
N VAL A 22 -4.17 -18.84 15.67
CA VAL A 22 -3.44 -20.00 16.23
C VAL A 22 -2.60 -19.52 17.40
N ASP A 23 -2.69 -20.21 18.53
CA ASP A 23 -1.67 -20.12 19.58
C ASP A 23 -0.54 -21.11 19.26
N TYR A 24 0.55 -20.58 18.72
CA TYR A 24 1.72 -21.36 18.29
C TYR A 24 2.41 -22.12 19.43
N LYS A 25 2.09 -21.83 20.70
CA LYS A 25 2.67 -22.53 21.85
C LYS A 25 1.92 -23.80 22.21
N THR A 26 0.63 -23.88 21.88
CA THR A 26 -0.27 -24.92 22.40
C THR A 26 -1.00 -25.70 21.30
N CYS A 27 -0.99 -25.22 20.06
CA CYS A 27 -1.70 -25.88 18.97
C CYS A 27 -1.14 -27.26 18.62
N SER A 28 -2.03 -28.17 18.24
CA SER A 28 -1.66 -29.45 17.64
C SER A 28 -1.13 -29.27 16.22
N GLU A 29 -0.39 -30.26 15.72
CA GLU A 29 0.10 -30.28 14.34
C GLU A 29 -1.03 -30.19 13.31
N ASN A 30 -2.18 -30.82 13.61
CA ASN A 30 -3.34 -30.80 12.73
C ASN A 30 -3.97 -29.40 12.64
N GLU A 31 -4.14 -28.71 13.77
CA GLU A 31 -4.62 -27.33 13.79
C GLU A 31 -3.67 -26.39 13.04
N LEU A 32 -2.37 -26.56 13.24
CA LEU A 32 -1.36 -25.78 12.54
C LEU A 32 -1.41 -25.99 11.02
N LYS A 33 -1.55 -27.24 10.55
CA LYS A 33 -1.70 -27.55 9.12
C LYS A 33 -2.94 -26.87 8.52
N VAL A 34 -4.08 -26.92 9.22
CA VAL A 34 -5.33 -26.30 8.78
C VAL A 34 -5.17 -24.78 8.69
N ALA A 35 -4.57 -24.15 9.70
CA ALA A 35 -4.35 -22.72 9.73
C ALA A 35 -3.36 -22.25 8.65
N CYS A 36 -2.24 -22.95 8.46
CA CYS A 36 -1.27 -22.64 7.41
C CYS A 36 -1.92 -22.69 6.02
N LYS A 37 -2.77 -23.70 5.75
CA LYS A 37 -3.52 -23.79 4.49
C LYS A 37 -4.50 -22.61 4.32
N ASN A 38 -5.18 -22.21 5.39
CA ASN A 38 -6.05 -21.03 5.39
C ASN A 38 -5.27 -19.73 5.10
N HIS A 39 -4.12 -19.53 5.75
CA HIS A 39 -3.28 -18.34 5.58
C HIS A 39 -2.75 -18.22 4.14
N VAL A 40 -2.25 -19.32 3.57
CA VAL A 40 -1.81 -19.36 2.16
C VAL A 40 -2.97 -19.11 1.21
N ARG A 41 -4.17 -19.64 1.51
CA ARG A 41 -5.37 -19.40 0.70
C ARG A 41 -5.75 -17.92 0.67
N ILE A 42 -5.65 -17.20 1.79
CA ILE A 42 -5.93 -15.76 1.86
C ILE A 42 -4.99 -15.00 0.92
N GLU A 43 -3.67 -15.27 1.00
CA GLU A 43 -2.70 -14.65 0.11
C GLU A 43 -3.00 -14.99 -1.36
N TYR A 44 -3.18 -16.26 -1.68
CA TYR A 44 -3.49 -16.72 -3.04
C TYR A 44 -4.71 -16.01 -3.65
N GLU A 45 -5.82 -15.90 -2.90
CA GLU A 45 -7.02 -15.21 -3.39
C GLU A 45 -6.84 -13.70 -3.49
N ASN A 46 -6.14 -13.07 -2.54
CA ASN A 46 -5.80 -11.65 -2.61
C ASN A 46 -4.93 -11.34 -3.84
N PHE A 47 -3.98 -12.21 -4.16
CA PHE A 47 -3.18 -12.13 -5.38
C PHE A 47 -3.99 -12.26 -6.65
N LYS A 48 -4.92 -13.21 -6.72
CA LYS A 48 -5.82 -13.34 -7.89
C LYS A 48 -6.62 -12.07 -8.12
N ILE A 49 -7.10 -11.42 -7.07
CA ILE A 49 -7.76 -10.12 -7.17
C ILE A 49 -6.80 -9.07 -7.74
N PHE A 50 -5.57 -9.02 -7.23
CA PHE A 50 -4.56 -8.07 -7.69
C PHE A 50 -4.16 -8.30 -9.16
N ILE A 51 -3.94 -9.54 -9.60
CA ILE A 51 -3.65 -9.87 -11.00
C ILE A 51 -4.79 -9.43 -11.91
N ARG A 52 -6.06 -9.72 -11.55
CA ARG A 52 -7.22 -9.23 -12.31
C ARG A 52 -7.26 -7.70 -12.41
N PHE A 53 -6.87 -7.00 -11.34
CA PHE A 53 -6.74 -5.54 -11.37
C PHE A 53 -5.66 -5.09 -12.37
N LEU A 54 -4.48 -5.72 -12.36
CA LEU A 54 -3.40 -5.38 -13.30
C LEU A 54 -3.81 -5.63 -14.75
N GLU A 55 -4.42 -6.79 -15.03
CA GLU A 55 -4.92 -7.14 -16.37
C GLU A 55 -5.98 -6.15 -16.87
N ARG A 56 -6.98 -5.83 -16.04
CA ARG A 56 -8.05 -4.88 -16.38
C ARG A 56 -7.56 -3.47 -16.65
N ASN A 57 -6.45 -3.06 -16.03
CA ASN A 57 -5.86 -1.73 -16.21
C ASN A 57 -4.68 -1.74 -17.19
N HIS A 58 -4.47 -2.84 -17.93
CA HIS A 58 -3.37 -3.00 -18.89
C HIS A 58 -1.98 -2.72 -18.31
N ILE A 59 -1.77 -3.06 -17.03
CA ILE A 59 -0.49 -2.90 -16.35
C ILE A 59 0.35 -4.15 -16.62
N ALA A 60 1.18 -4.08 -17.68
CA ALA A 60 1.89 -5.24 -18.21
C ALA A 60 3.02 -5.78 -17.31
N ARG A 61 3.55 -4.99 -16.36
CA ARG A 61 4.73 -5.36 -15.59
C ARG A 61 4.49 -5.33 -14.09
N LEU A 62 4.34 -6.51 -13.49
CA LEU A 62 4.44 -6.70 -12.05
C LEU A 62 5.91 -6.66 -11.61
N CYS A 63 6.30 -5.61 -10.87
CA CYS A 63 7.64 -5.47 -10.31
C CYS A 63 7.70 -5.96 -8.86
N TYR A 64 8.91 -6.10 -8.32
CA TYR A 64 9.16 -6.57 -6.96
C TYR A 64 8.50 -5.71 -5.86
N THR A 65 8.20 -4.44 -6.13
CA THR A 65 7.51 -3.54 -5.21
C THR A 65 6.33 -2.86 -5.90
N ARG A 66 5.31 -2.49 -5.13
CA ARG A 66 4.16 -1.70 -5.62
C ARG A 66 4.58 -0.37 -6.27
N GLY A 67 5.62 0.30 -5.74
CA GLY A 67 6.12 1.55 -6.30
C GLY A 67 6.76 1.36 -7.68
N SER A 68 7.57 0.30 -7.84
CA SER A 68 8.14 -0.05 -9.14
C SER A 68 7.07 -0.47 -10.16
N THR A 69 6.02 -1.17 -9.72
CA THR A 69 4.86 -1.52 -10.57
C THR A 69 4.10 -0.27 -10.99
N ALA A 70 3.86 0.68 -10.08
CA ALA A 70 3.22 1.95 -10.39
C ALA A 70 4.04 2.79 -11.38
N MET A 71 5.37 2.87 -11.21
CA MET A 71 6.25 3.54 -12.18
C MET A 71 6.23 2.85 -13.54
N ALA A 72 6.17 1.52 -13.59
CA ALA A 72 6.03 0.79 -14.84
C ALA A 72 4.71 1.12 -15.57
N ALA A 73 3.60 1.18 -14.81
CA ALA A 73 2.30 1.58 -15.34
C ALA A 73 2.31 3.03 -15.86
N PHE A 74 2.95 3.95 -15.12
CA PHE A 74 3.11 5.33 -15.55
C PHE A 74 3.91 5.43 -16.86
N LEU A 75 5.05 4.74 -16.93
CA LEU A 75 5.90 4.78 -18.12
C LEU A 75 5.21 4.19 -19.35
N LEU A 76 4.40 3.14 -19.18
CA LEU A 76 3.66 2.54 -20.28
C LEU A 76 2.58 3.47 -20.85
N ASN A 77 1.83 4.15 -19.98
CA ASN A 77 0.62 4.89 -20.38
C ASN A 77 0.84 6.39 -20.57
N HIS A 78 1.85 6.98 -19.92
CA HIS A 78 2.00 8.44 -19.82
C HIS A 78 3.37 8.97 -20.26
N TYR A 79 4.34 8.10 -20.57
CA TYR A 79 5.64 8.53 -21.08
C TYR A 79 5.59 8.89 -22.57
N VAL A 80 4.90 9.98 -22.89
CA VAL A 80 4.71 10.48 -24.26
C VAL A 80 5.85 11.40 -24.71
N ARG A 81 6.69 11.87 -23.78
CA ARG A 81 7.85 12.73 -24.04
C ARG A 81 9.05 12.25 -23.22
N LYS A 82 10.24 12.50 -23.75
CA LYS A 82 11.49 12.13 -23.08
C LYS A 82 11.66 12.93 -21.78
N ILE A 83 11.76 12.22 -20.66
CA ILE A 83 12.15 12.82 -19.38
C ILE A 83 13.68 12.86 -19.35
N TYR A 84 14.25 14.04 -19.11
CA TYR A 84 15.69 14.23 -18.97
C TYR A 84 16.07 14.16 -17.50
N ILE A 85 17.20 13.50 -17.22
CA ILE A 85 17.77 13.37 -15.88
C ILE A 85 19.19 13.94 -15.95
N HIS A 86 19.54 14.84 -15.03
CA HIS A 86 20.91 15.33 -14.88
C HIS A 86 21.64 14.57 -13.77
N ASN A 87 22.96 14.69 -13.76
CA ASN A 87 23.84 14.12 -12.75
C ASN A 87 24.70 15.17 -12.03
N ASN A 88 24.36 16.46 -12.17
CA ASN A 88 24.99 17.55 -11.41
C ASN A 88 24.74 17.35 -9.90
N LYS A 89 25.81 17.15 -9.14
CA LYS A 89 25.73 16.73 -7.73
C LYS A 89 25.23 17.85 -6.82
N GLU A 90 25.66 19.07 -7.09
CA GLU A 90 25.29 20.27 -6.33
C GLU A 90 23.79 20.54 -6.45
N ALA A 91 23.25 20.46 -7.67
CA ALA A 91 21.83 20.58 -7.95
C ALA A 91 21.03 19.47 -7.27
N ILE A 92 21.43 18.20 -7.41
CA ILE A 92 20.74 17.07 -6.76
C ILE A 92 20.72 17.22 -5.23
N LYS A 93 21.82 17.71 -4.64
CA LYS A 93 21.88 17.96 -3.20
C LYS A 93 20.88 19.05 -2.81
N LEU A 94 20.87 20.17 -3.53
CA LEU A 94 19.94 21.28 -3.27
C LEU A 94 18.48 20.83 -3.40
N GLU A 95 18.14 20.05 -4.44
CA GLU A 95 16.80 19.49 -4.65
C GLU A 95 16.36 18.60 -3.48
N ARG A 96 17.25 17.71 -3.03
CA ARG A 96 17.00 16.82 -1.88
C ARG A 96 16.86 17.59 -0.57
N ASP A 97 17.71 18.59 -0.34
CA ASP A 97 17.65 19.45 0.85
C ASP A 97 16.34 20.26 0.89
N SER A 98 15.81 20.60 -0.29
CA SER A 98 14.56 21.34 -0.47
C SER A 98 13.30 20.46 -0.40
N TYR A 99 13.41 19.15 -0.62
CA TYR A 99 12.27 18.22 -0.56
C TYR A 99 11.70 18.15 0.86
N LYS A 100 10.41 18.50 1.00
CA LYS A 100 9.65 18.42 2.26
C LYS A 100 8.43 17.51 2.08
N GLY A 101 8.00 16.87 3.16
CA GLY A 101 6.78 16.04 3.18
C GLY A 101 5.51 16.88 3.30
N GLY A 102 4.40 16.25 3.73
CA GLY A 102 3.15 16.94 4.00
C GLY A 102 3.29 17.93 5.16
N ARG A 103 2.60 19.08 5.05
CA ARG A 103 2.50 20.07 6.14
C ARG A 103 1.49 19.58 7.16
N VAL A 104 1.88 19.58 8.43
CA VAL A 104 1.01 19.24 9.57
C VAL A 104 1.18 20.33 10.62
N GLU A 105 0.06 20.85 11.12
CA GLU A 105 0.05 21.91 12.12
C GLU A 105 -0.89 21.55 13.26
N CYS A 106 -0.46 21.84 14.49
CA CYS A 106 -1.31 21.74 15.66
C CYS A 106 -1.88 23.12 15.95
N PHE A 107 -3.10 23.37 15.47
CA PHE A 107 -3.78 24.65 15.65
C PHE A 107 -4.37 24.83 17.06
N TYR A 108 -4.55 23.75 17.82
CA TYR A 108 -5.15 23.76 19.16
C TYR A 108 -4.67 22.58 20.01
N LEU A 109 -4.43 22.83 21.31
CA LEU A 109 -4.10 21.82 22.32
C LEU A 109 -5.10 21.95 23.48
N GLY A 110 -5.84 20.88 23.76
CA GLY A 110 -6.85 20.83 24.82
C GLY A 110 -8.05 19.97 24.44
N GLU A 111 -9.06 19.96 25.30
CA GLU A 111 -10.31 19.24 25.03
C GLU A 111 -11.30 20.11 24.23
N LEU A 112 -12.04 19.45 23.34
CA LEU A 112 -13.08 20.03 22.51
C LEU A 112 -14.41 19.35 22.90
N LYS A 113 -15.21 19.99 23.76
CA LYS A 113 -16.37 19.35 24.42
C LYS A 113 -17.75 19.91 24.05
N ASN A 114 -17.83 21.14 23.54
CA ASN A 114 -19.09 21.92 23.54
C ASN A 114 -19.42 22.60 22.19
N ASP A 115 -18.98 22.04 21.07
CA ASP A 115 -19.28 22.61 19.75
C ASP A 115 -19.36 21.50 18.67
N ASN A 116 -19.80 21.87 17.47
CA ASN A 116 -19.77 21.01 16.30
C ASN A 116 -18.39 21.06 15.64
N TYR A 117 -17.76 19.90 15.48
CA TYR A 117 -16.47 19.76 14.81
C TYR A 117 -16.65 18.96 13.52
N TYR A 118 -15.98 19.42 12.47
CA TYR A 118 -16.01 18.77 11.15
C TYR A 118 -14.60 18.34 10.77
N MET A 119 -14.47 17.14 10.22
CA MET A 119 -13.24 16.63 9.63
C MET A 119 -13.44 16.54 8.11
N LEU A 120 -12.61 17.28 7.38
CA LEU A 120 -12.62 17.31 5.92
C LEU A 120 -11.29 16.75 5.42
N ASP A 121 -11.34 16.04 4.30
CA ASP A 121 -10.16 15.45 3.65
C ASP A 121 -10.27 15.66 2.12
N VAL A 122 -9.12 15.75 1.45
CA VAL A 122 -9.03 15.91 0.01
C VAL A 122 -8.85 14.53 -0.63
N ASN A 123 -9.82 14.13 -1.45
CA ASN A 123 -9.72 12.90 -2.22
C ASN A 123 -8.50 12.96 -3.14
N SER A 124 -7.52 12.08 -2.91
CA SER A 124 -6.29 11.99 -3.71
C SER A 124 -5.54 13.33 -3.80
N LEU A 125 -5.07 13.88 -2.68
CA LEU A 125 -4.37 15.19 -2.65
C LEU A 125 -3.17 15.31 -3.62
N TYR A 126 -2.36 14.25 -3.77
CA TYR A 126 -1.18 14.25 -4.66
C TYR A 126 -1.41 13.65 -6.04
N PRO A 127 -2.14 12.52 -6.19
CA PRO A 127 -2.46 11.96 -7.51
C PRO A 127 -3.35 12.87 -8.35
#